data_AF-A0A8C4Y205-F1
#
_entry.id   AF-A0A8C4Y205-F1
#
_cell.length_a   1.000
_cell.length_b   1.000
_cell.length_c   1.000
_cell.angle_alpha   90.00
_cell.angle_beta   90.00
_cell.angle_gamma   90.00
#
_symmetry.space_group_name_H-M   'P 1'
#
loop_
_entity.id
_entity.type
_entity.pdbx_description
1 polymer ?
#
loop_
_entity_poly.entity_id
_entity_poly.type
_entity_poly.pdbx_seq_one_letter_code
_entity_poly.pdbx_strand_id
1 'polypeptide(L)'
;MEEAAGQAEEAGLASLLDRSQPQRYTGRFNPESWEQEFDKIPMFMKKSPGEIDPEQNPDLACLQSIIFDEDRSPEEQANTYKNEGNEYFKEKNYKKAVISYTEGLKKKCSDQDLNAVLYTNRAAAQFYLGNYRSALSDVSAARKIRPNHLKAIIRGALCHLELKNFPEAMAWCEEGLRIDSKEKKLVETRAKADRLKRAEQRDARKAKLKEKKEQSQKEVLLTAIKERNIKLFLEASKEEDEISDGLAEMSLNGLSSDSTMGTKVYLDDNGNLNWPVLFLYPEYGQTDFISAFHEDSRFIDHIQVMFAELPPWDSERKYHPSNLELYFEDEAREEMFQLNPENTLRQVLQHQRYFVKAGTPAFLVLVKHSPFSKNYFFGKKVHRLK
;
A
#
# COMPACT_ATOMS: atom_id res chain seq x y z
N MET A 1 41.68 -6.25 -4.00
CA MET A 1 40.85 -5.23 -4.69
C MET A 1 39.93 -4.47 -3.74
N GLU A 2 39.78 -4.86 -2.47
CA GLU A 2 39.01 -4.09 -1.46
C GLU A 2 39.83 -2.98 -0.77
N GLU A 3 41.14 -3.11 -0.58
CA GLU A 3 41.96 -2.04 0.03
C GLU A 3 42.09 -0.78 -0.83
N ALA A 4 41.99 -0.89 -2.16
CA ALA A 4 42.08 0.25 -3.06
C ALA A 4 40.77 1.05 -3.16
N ALA A 5 39.62 0.45 -2.81
CA ALA A 5 38.32 1.11 -2.83
C ALA A 5 38.07 1.95 -1.56
N GLY A 6 38.52 1.47 -0.40
CA GLY A 6 38.42 2.22 0.87
C GLY A 6 39.25 3.50 0.88
N GLN A 7 40.43 3.50 0.25
CA GLN A 7 41.29 4.69 0.17
C GLN A 7 40.76 5.78 -0.77
N ALA A 8 39.93 5.42 -1.76
CA ALA A 8 39.33 6.38 -2.69
C ALA A 8 38.13 7.12 -2.09
N GLU A 9 37.32 6.45 -1.25
CA GLU A 9 36.22 7.10 -0.52
C GLU A 9 36.73 7.98 0.63
N GLU A 10 37.76 7.55 1.36
CA GLU A 10 38.41 8.40 2.38
C GLU A 10 39.07 9.64 1.76
N ALA A 11 39.70 9.52 0.59
CA ALA A 11 40.29 10.66 -0.11
C ALA A 11 39.23 11.65 -0.63
N GLY A 12 38.06 11.15 -1.07
CA GLY A 12 36.93 11.97 -1.51
C GLY A 12 36.28 12.74 -0.37
N LEU A 13 36.02 12.07 0.76
CA LEU A 13 35.49 12.68 1.99
C LEU A 13 36.49 13.63 2.65
N ALA A 14 37.79 13.32 2.64
CA ALA A 14 38.83 14.22 3.12
C ALA A 14 38.93 15.50 2.28
N SER A 15 38.78 15.42 0.95
CA SER A 15 38.78 16.62 0.09
C SER A 15 37.53 17.49 0.26
N LEU A 16 36.39 16.87 0.61
CA LEU A 16 35.15 17.58 0.93
C LEU A 16 35.21 18.24 2.32
N LEU A 17 35.85 17.59 3.30
CA LEU A 17 36.10 18.13 4.63
C LEU A 17 37.14 19.28 4.59
N ASP A 18 38.14 19.20 3.70
CA ASP A 18 39.12 20.27 3.50
C ASP A 18 38.50 21.53 2.88
N ARG A 19 37.53 21.38 1.97
CA ARG A 19 36.70 22.49 1.44
C ARG A 19 35.76 23.12 2.48
N SER A 20 35.52 22.43 3.60
CA SER A 20 34.68 22.92 4.70
C SER A 20 35.47 23.50 5.87
N GLN A 21 36.81 23.50 5.81
CA GLN A 21 37.59 24.30 6.74
C GLN A 21 37.36 25.79 6.42
N PRO A 22 37.15 26.65 7.43
CA PRO A 22 37.05 28.08 7.20
C PRO A 22 38.40 28.58 6.70
N GLN A 23 38.58 28.62 5.38
CA GLN A 23 39.70 29.33 4.78
C GLN A 23 39.58 30.77 5.26
N ARG A 24 40.57 31.23 6.05
CA ARG A 24 40.68 32.64 6.39
C ARG A 24 40.71 33.39 5.07
N TYR A 25 39.73 34.26 4.86
CA TYR A 25 39.62 35.12 3.68
C TYR A 25 40.99 35.75 3.38
N THR A 26 41.66 35.25 2.33
CA THR A 26 42.99 35.71 1.88
C THR A 26 42.89 36.89 0.93
N GLY A 27 41.69 37.22 0.45
CA GLY A 27 41.39 38.39 -0.37
C GLY A 27 41.42 39.71 0.41
N ARG A 28 42.34 39.87 1.38
CA ARG A 28 42.54 41.18 1.99
C ARG A 28 42.95 42.14 0.88
N PHE A 29 42.12 43.15 0.66
CA PHE A 29 42.48 44.29 -0.16
C PHE A 29 43.82 44.82 0.33
N ASN A 30 44.73 45.07 -0.60
CA ASN A 30 46.03 45.64 -0.25
C ASN A 30 45.80 47.06 0.31
N PRO A 31 46.29 47.40 1.52
CA PRO A 31 46.02 48.69 2.17
C PRO A 31 46.40 49.93 1.35
N GLU A 32 47.26 49.77 0.35
CA GLU A 32 47.71 50.85 -0.53
C GLU A 32 46.95 50.92 -1.87
N SER A 33 46.33 49.81 -2.34
CA SER A 33 45.59 49.73 -3.61
C SER A 33 44.10 49.39 -3.47
N TRP A 34 43.58 49.31 -2.23
CA TRP A 34 42.20 48.90 -1.96
C TRP A 34 41.18 49.75 -2.69
N GLU A 35 41.40 51.06 -2.85
CA GLU A 35 40.47 51.94 -3.57
C GLU A 35 40.34 51.56 -5.04
N GLN A 36 41.45 51.18 -5.68
CA GLN A 36 41.46 50.77 -7.10
C GLN A 36 40.84 49.38 -7.29
N GLU A 37 40.98 48.51 -6.29
CA GLU A 37 40.35 47.19 -6.28
C GLU A 37 38.84 47.31 -6.04
N PHE A 38 38.40 48.21 -5.16
CA PHE A 38 36.99 48.55 -4.96
C PHE A 38 36.36 49.18 -6.20
N ASP A 39 37.07 50.10 -6.87
CA ASP A 39 36.59 50.73 -8.10
C ASP A 39 36.44 49.74 -9.28
N LYS A 40 36.94 48.50 -9.17
CA LYS A 40 36.70 47.41 -10.15
C LYS A 40 35.47 46.57 -9.81
N ILE A 41 35.02 46.59 -8.56
CA ILE A 41 33.86 45.81 -8.13
C ILE A 41 32.61 46.58 -8.52
N PRO A 42 31.68 45.99 -9.31
CA PRO A 42 30.50 46.69 -9.82
C PRO A 42 29.67 47.44 -8.77
N MET A 43 29.59 46.90 -7.54
CA MET A 43 28.83 47.50 -6.44
C MET A 43 29.46 48.78 -5.86
N PHE A 44 30.77 48.98 -6.05
CA PHE A 44 31.53 50.08 -5.44
C PHE A 44 32.20 51.01 -6.47
N MET A 45 31.99 50.78 -7.77
CA MET A 45 32.54 51.65 -8.81
C MET A 45 31.98 53.06 -8.69
N LYS A 46 32.87 54.06 -8.61
CA LYS A 46 32.45 55.48 -8.60
C LYS A 46 31.92 55.96 -9.96
N LYS A 47 32.28 55.30 -11.05
CA LYS A 47 31.88 55.64 -12.43
C LYS A 47 31.65 54.37 -13.24
N SER A 48 30.55 54.31 -13.98
CA SER A 48 30.30 53.22 -14.92
C SER A 48 31.19 53.35 -16.17
N PRO A 49 31.83 52.28 -16.64
CA PRO A 49 32.45 52.23 -17.96
C PRO A 49 31.41 52.52 -19.06
N GLY A 50 31.81 53.23 -20.12
CA GLY A 50 30.92 53.57 -21.25
C GLY A 50 30.59 52.39 -22.16
N GLU A 51 31.57 51.50 -22.42
CA GLU A 51 31.39 50.22 -23.09
C GLU A 51 32.00 49.13 -22.21
N ILE A 52 31.25 48.04 -22.00
CA ILE A 52 31.64 46.94 -21.12
C ILE A 52 32.13 45.80 -22.00
N ASP A 53 33.43 45.54 -21.97
CA ASP A 53 34.05 44.39 -22.63
C ASP A 53 33.82 43.11 -21.80
N PRO A 54 33.09 42.10 -22.31
CA PRO A 54 32.79 40.87 -21.58
C PRO A 54 34.03 40.05 -21.20
N GLU A 55 35.14 40.19 -21.94
CA GLU A 55 36.38 39.46 -21.64
C GLU A 55 37.18 40.12 -20.50
N GLN A 56 37.09 41.45 -20.37
CA GLN A 56 37.83 42.20 -19.33
C GLN A 56 37.05 42.31 -18.02
N ASN A 57 35.72 42.39 -18.06
CA ASN A 57 34.87 42.59 -16.88
C ASN A 57 33.64 41.66 -16.91
N PRO A 58 33.80 40.35 -16.65
CA PRO A 58 32.72 39.37 -16.76
C PRO A 58 31.58 39.63 -15.76
N ASP A 59 31.89 40.10 -14.55
CA ASP A 59 30.89 40.40 -13.52
C ASP A 59 30.01 41.60 -13.91
N LEU A 60 30.61 42.62 -14.53
CA LEU A 60 29.89 43.79 -14.99
C LEU A 60 29.03 43.46 -16.22
N ALA A 61 29.52 42.62 -17.14
CA ALA A 61 28.76 42.12 -18.27
C ALA A 61 27.58 41.23 -17.83
N CYS A 62 27.76 40.41 -16.79
CA CYS A 62 26.70 39.60 -16.17
C CYS A 62 25.62 40.48 -15.51
N LEU A 63 26.03 41.49 -14.73
CA LEU A 63 25.09 42.45 -14.15
C LEU A 63 24.36 43.26 -15.22
N GLN A 64 25.08 43.65 -16.27
CA GLN A 64 24.50 44.34 -17.42
C GLN A 64 23.46 43.46 -18.12
N SER A 65 23.73 42.16 -18.35
CA SER A 65 22.73 41.25 -18.94
C SER A 65 21.52 41.05 -18.03
N ILE A 66 21.70 40.99 -16.71
CA ILE A 66 20.61 40.91 -15.72
C ILE A 66 19.76 42.20 -15.75
N ILE A 67 20.38 43.38 -15.80
CA ILE A 67 19.68 44.68 -15.84
C ILE A 67 18.92 44.83 -17.15
N PHE A 68 19.53 44.50 -18.30
CA PHE A 68 18.84 44.54 -19.59
C PHE A 68 17.78 43.45 -19.74
N ASP A 69 17.83 42.36 -18.96
CA ASP A 69 16.75 41.38 -18.91
C ASP A 69 15.51 41.91 -18.18
N GLU A 70 15.65 42.85 -17.23
CA GLU A 70 14.52 43.51 -16.57
C GLU A 70 13.81 44.53 -17.48
N ASP A 71 14.56 45.19 -18.37
CA ASP A 71 14.05 46.17 -19.35
C ASP A 71 13.40 45.53 -20.60
N ARG A 72 13.53 44.20 -20.78
CA ARG A 72 12.89 43.46 -21.89
C ARG A 72 11.38 43.37 -21.72
N SER A 73 10.65 43.30 -22.84
CA SER A 73 9.20 43.09 -22.79
C SER A 73 8.86 41.79 -22.05
N PRO A 74 7.75 41.71 -21.29
CA PRO A 74 7.32 40.48 -20.62
C PRO A 74 7.26 39.25 -21.55
N GLU A 75 6.94 39.44 -22.83
CA GLU A 75 6.94 38.43 -23.89
C GLU A 75 8.35 37.90 -24.21
N GLU A 76 9.34 38.78 -24.26
CA GLU A 76 10.74 38.42 -24.53
C GLU A 76 11.32 37.67 -23.34
N GLN A 77 11.07 38.16 -22.12
CA GLN A 77 11.47 37.47 -20.89
C GLN A 77 10.84 36.06 -20.82
N ALA A 78 9.54 35.94 -21.10
CA ALA A 78 8.86 34.63 -21.14
C ALA A 78 9.44 33.70 -22.22
N ASN A 79 9.87 34.24 -23.36
CA ASN A 79 10.54 33.47 -24.42
C ASN A 79 11.94 32.99 -24.01
N THR A 80 12.71 33.80 -23.28
CA THR A 80 14.00 33.39 -22.71
C THR A 80 13.82 32.20 -21.78
N TYR A 81 12.90 32.30 -20.81
CA TYR A 81 12.58 31.19 -19.90
C TYR A 81 12.04 29.94 -20.60
N LYS A 82 11.26 30.10 -21.69
CA LYS A 82 10.85 28.99 -22.54
C LYS A 82 12.06 28.28 -23.15
N ASN A 83 13.03 29.03 -23.66
CA ASN A 83 14.22 28.47 -24.30
C ASN A 83 15.12 27.78 -23.27
N GLU A 84 15.36 28.40 -22.12
CA GLU A 84 16.08 27.76 -21.00
C GLU A 84 15.41 26.46 -20.55
N GLY A 85 14.09 26.49 -20.37
CA GLY A 85 13.32 25.30 -20.01
C GLY A 85 13.45 24.19 -21.07
N ASN A 86 13.52 24.55 -22.35
CA ASN A 86 13.73 23.59 -23.45
C ASN A 86 15.14 22.97 -23.39
N GLU A 87 16.18 23.74 -23.07
CA GLU A 87 17.54 23.22 -22.90
C GLU A 87 17.61 22.26 -21.71
N TYR A 88 17.08 22.65 -20.55
CA TYR A 88 16.98 21.74 -19.40
C TYR A 88 16.17 20.48 -19.71
N PHE A 89 15.14 20.60 -20.55
CA PHE A 89 14.34 19.46 -20.98
C PHE A 89 15.14 18.51 -21.88
N LYS A 90 15.95 19.04 -22.80
CA LYS A 90 16.87 18.24 -23.64
C LYS A 90 17.92 17.52 -22.79
N GLU A 91 18.43 18.18 -21.76
CA GLU A 91 19.34 17.62 -20.75
C GLU A 91 18.66 16.60 -19.81
N LYS A 92 17.35 16.37 -19.96
CA LYS A 92 16.52 15.53 -19.08
C LYS A 92 16.47 16.02 -17.64
N ASN A 93 16.86 17.27 -17.38
CA ASN A 93 16.72 17.92 -16.08
C ASN A 93 15.31 18.51 -15.94
N TYR A 94 14.32 17.63 -15.80
CA TYR A 94 12.91 18.03 -15.81
C TYR A 94 12.54 18.93 -14.62
N LYS A 95 13.21 18.81 -13.47
CA LYS A 95 12.96 19.68 -12.31
C LYS A 95 13.30 21.14 -12.62
N LYS A 96 14.49 21.39 -13.17
CA LYS A 96 14.91 22.74 -13.60
C LYS A 96 14.02 23.26 -14.73
N ALA A 97 13.68 22.40 -15.69
CA ALA A 97 12.77 22.77 -16.78
C ALA A 97 11.41 23.27 -16.25
N VAL A 98 10.81 22.57 -15.28
CA VAL A 98 9.55 23.01 -14.64
C VAL A 98 9.69 24.39 -14.00
N ILE A 99 10.80 24.67 -13.33
CA ILE A 99 11.07 25.96 -12.70
C ILE A 99 11.15 27.04 -13.77
N SER A 100 11.99 26.87 -14.79
CA SER A 100 12.10 27.85 -15.90
C SER A 100 10.76 28.13 -16.57
N TYR A 101 9.97 27.11 -16.91
CA TYR A 101 8.65 27.34 -17.50
C TYR A 101 7.68 28.05 -16.53
N THR A 102 7.81 27.81 -15.23
CA THR A 102 6.99 28.48 -14.21
C THR A 102 7.35 29.95 -14.09
N GLU A 103 8.65 30.29 -14.12
CA GLU A 103 9.10 31.69 -14.17
C GLU A 103 8.62 32.39 -15.45
N GLY A 104 8.69 31.71 -16.60
CA GLY A 104 8.12 32.22 -17.85
C GLY A 104 6.62 32.54 -17.75
N LEU A 105 5.83 31.65 -17.14
CA LEU A 105 4.39 31.87 -16.92
C LEU A 105 4.09 33.00 -15.92
N LYS A 106 4.98 33.25 -14.95
CA LYS A 106 4.83 34.34 -13.97
C LYS A 106 4.98 35.73 -14.60
N LYS A 107 5.67 35.85 -15.73
CA LYS A 107 5.84 37.12 -16.45
C LYS A 107 4.52 37.64 -17.05
N LYS A 108 3.45 36.82 -17.08
CA LYS A 108 2.10 37.22 -17.54
C LYS A 108 2.14 37.92 -18.91
N CYS A 109 2.83 37.32 -19.88
CA CYS A 109 2.87 37.85 -21.23
C CYS A 109 1.46 37.90 -21.84
N SER A 110 1.21 38.89 -22.69
CA SER A 110 -0.09 39.05 -23.36
C SER A 110 -0.30 38.04 -24.48
N ASP A 111 0.78 37.42 -24.95
CA ASP A 111 0.77 36.38 -25.97
C ASP A 111 0.18 35.06 -25.43
N GLN A 112 -1.05 34.78 -25.85
CA GLN A 112 -1.78 33.58 -25.50
C GLN A 112 -1.16 32.31 -26.08
N ASP A 113 -0.59 32.36 -27.29
CA ASP A 113 0.04 31.20 -27.91
C ASP A 113 1.32 30.81 -27.16
N LEU A 114 2.12 31.79 -26.74
CA LEU A 114 3.30 31.56 -25.90
C LEU A 114 2.94 30.93 -24.56
N ASN A 115 1.89 31.43 -23.90
CA ASN A 115 1.39 30.87 -22.65
C ASN A 115 0.92 29.41 -22.82
N ALA A 116 0.18 29.10 -23.89
CA ALA A 116 -0.27 27.73 -24.18
C ALA A 116 0.92 26.77 -24.39
N VAL A 117 1.99 27.23 -25.07
CA VAL A 117 3.23 26.45 -25.25
C VAL A 117 3.96 26.23 -23.93
N LEU A 118 4.09 27.27 -23.09
CA LEU A 118 4.72 27.18 -21.78
C LEU A 118 3.99 26.18 -20.87
N TYR A 119 2.66 26.24 -20.81
CA TYR A 119 1.86 25.25 -20.08
C TYR A 119 2.08 23.83 -20.62
N THR A 120 2.11 23.65 -21.95
CA THR A 120 2.29 22.33 -22.56
C THR A 120 3.69 21.76 -22.31
N ASN A 121 4.73 22.60 -22.35
CA ASN A 121 6.10 22.20 -22.09
C ASN A 121 6.32 21.89 -20.60
N ARG A 122 5.72 22.68 -19.70
CA ARG A 122 5.70 22.39 -18.27
C ARG A 122 4.98 21.07 -17.98
N ALA A 123 3.83 20.84 -18.61
CA ALA A 123 3.10 19.57 -18.49
C ALA A 123 3.95 18.38 -18.95
N ALA A 124 4.71 18.54 -20.04
CA ALA A 124 5.62 17.50 -20.51
C ALA A 124 6.72 17.22 -19.46
N ALA A 125 7.33 18.24 -18.88
CA ALA A 125 8.35 18.05 -17.84
C ALA A 125 7.76 17.40 -16.57
N GLN A 126 6.57 17.82 -16.14
CA GLN A 126 5.83 17.21 -15.03
C GLN A 126 5.48 15.75 -15.30
N PHE A 127 5.10 15.40 -16.54
CA PHE A 127 4.82 14.02 -16.94
C PHE A 127 6.05 13.12 -16.76
N TYR A 128 7.23 13.55 -17.21
CA TYR A 128 8.47 12.78 -17.03
C TYR A 128 8.94 12.71 -15.57
N LEU A 129 8.48 13.61 -14.70
CA LEU A 129 8.68 13.54 -13.25
C LEU A 129 7.68 12.59 -12.55
N GLY A 130 6.68 12.04 -13.26
CA GLY A 130 5.61 11.21 -12.68
C GLY A 130 4.47 12.03 -12.04
N ASN A 131 4.49 13.35 -12.17
CA ASN A 131 3.49 14.25 -11.59
C ASN A 131 2.27 14.40 -12.51
N TYR A 132 1.57 13.30 -12.77
CA TYR A 132 0.51 13.25 -13.79
C TYR A 132 -0.69 14.18 -13.51
N ARG A 133 -1.05 14.39 -12.24
CA ARG A 133 -2.14 15.32 -11.86
C ARG A 133 -1.77 16.78 -12.13
N SER A 134 -0.54 17.17 -11.78
CA SER A 134 -0.03 18.52 -12.08
C SER A 134 0.09 18.74 -13.58
N ALA A 135 0.59 17.73 -14.31
CA ALA A 135 0.63 17.76 -15.76
C ALA A 135 -0.78 17.96 -16.35
N LEU A 136 -1.80 17.23 -15.89
CA LEU A 136 -3.18 17.41 -16.35
C LEU A 136 -3.73 18.82 -16.11
N SER A 137 -3.41 19.43 -14.96
CA SER A 137 -3.80 20.81 -14.68
C SER A 137 -3.21 21.76 -15.73
N ASP A 138 -1.92 21.59 -16.03
CA ASP A 138 -1.20 22.37 -17.04
C ASP A 138 -1.75 22.15 -18.45
N VAL A 139 -2.02 20.89 -18.84
CA VAL A 139 -2.64 20.60 -20.14
C VAL A 139 -4.05 21.19 -20.23
N SER A 140 -4.81 21.16 -19.14
CA SER A 140 -6.15 21.76 -19.09
C SER A 140 -6.11 23.27 -19.23
N ALA A 141 -5.12 23.93 -18.62
CA ALA A 141 -4.87 25.36 -18.81
C ALA A 141 -4.47 25.67 -20.26
N ALA A 142 -3.55 24.91 -20.84
CA ALA A 142 -3.17 25.04 -22.25
C ALA A 142 -4.37 24.87 -23.19
N ARG A 143 -5.23 23.89 -22.92
CA ARG A 143 -6.44 23.62 -23.72
C ARG A 143 -7.47 24.75 -23.63
N LYS A 144 -7.61 25.41 -22.47
CA LYS A 144 -8.49 26.58 -22.32
C LYS A 144 -8.05 27.75 -23.20
N ILE A 145 -6.74 27.94 -23.34
CA ILE A 145 -6.16 29.01 -24.16
C ILE A 145 -6.23 28.62 -25.64
N ARG A 146 -5.78 27.41 -25.97
CA ARG A 146 -5.75 26.90 -27.34
C ARG A 146 -6.36 25.49 -27.41
N PRO A 147 -7.66 25.38 -27.72
CA PRO A 147 -8.36 24.09 -27.80
C PRO A 147 -7.76 23.16 -28.86
N ASN A 148 -7.28 23.70 -29.98
CA ASN A 148 -6.73 22.92 -31.09
C ASN A 148 -5.23 22.59 -30.92
N HIS A 149 -4.68 22.66 -29.70
CA HIS A 149 -3.27 22.37 -29.47
C HIS A 149 -3.01 20.86 -29.33
N LEU A 150 -2.68 20.21 -30.45
CA LEU A 150 -2.52 18.75 -30.52
C LEU A 150 -1.49 18.18 -29.51
N LYS A 151 -0.37 18.87 -29.27
CA LYS A 151 0.64 18.41 -28.30
C LYS A 151 0.11 18.39 -26.86
N ALA A 152 -0.69 19.39 -26.47
CA ALA A 152 -1.39 19.37 -25.19
C ALA A 152 -2.35 18.16 -25.14
N ILE A 153 -3.19 17.98 -26.15
CA ILE A 153 -4.17 16.89 -26.17
C ILE A 153 -3.50 15.51 -26.02
N ILE A 154 -2.40 15.27 -26.76
CA ILE A 154 -1.60 14.03 -26.64
C ILE A 154 -1.10 13.85 -25.20
N ARG A 155 -0.56 14.91 -24.58
CA ARG A 155 -0.09 14.85 -23.19
C ARG A 155 -1.23 14.57 -22.22
N GLY A 156 -2.39 15.20 -22.40
CA GLY A 156 -3.58 14.96 -21.58
C GLY A 156 -4.05 13.50 -21.65
N ALA A 157 -4.14 12.95 -22.85
CA ALA A 157 -4.48 11.54 -23.06
C ALA A 157 -3.49 10.59 -22.37
N LEU A 158 -2.19 10.85 -22.48
CA LEU A 158 -1.15 10.08 -21.80
C LEU A 158 -1.25 10.18 -20.27
N CYS A 159 -1.50 11.38 -19.73
CA CYS A 159 -1.65 11.55 -18.28
C CYS A 159 -2.87 10.78 -17.74
N HIS A 160 -4.01 10.83 -18.45
CA HIS A 160 -5.20 10.06 -18.08
C HIS A 160 -4.95 8.54 -18.15
N LEU A 161 -4.17 8.09 -19.15
CA LEU A 161 -3.77 6.69 -19.26
C LEU A 161 -2.92 6.24 -18.06
N GLU A 162 -1.93 7.03 -17.65
CA GLU A 162 -1.07 6.71 -16.50
C GLU A 162 -1.84 6.79 -15.17
N LEU A 163 -2.83 7.67 -15.06
CA LEU A 163 -3.75 7.72 -13.92
C LEU A 163 -4.82 6.62 -13.93
N LYS A 164 -4.80 5.71 -14.91
CA LYS A 164 -5.80 4.65 -15.12
C LYS A 164 -7.24 5.17 -15.33
N ASN A 165 -7.39 6.43 -15.69
CA ASN A 165 -8.66 7.04 -16.09
C ASN A 165 -8.90 6.76 -17.58
N PHE A 166 -9.16 5.49 -17.92
CA PHE A 166 -9.27 5.04 -19.30
C PHE A 166 -10.41 5.70 -20.10
N PRO A 167 -11.62 5.94 -19.54
CA PRO A 167 -12.69 6.63 -20.27
C PRO A 167 -12.27 8.03 -20.74
N GLU A 168 -11.66 8.80 -19.85
CA GLU A 168 -11.18 10.15 -20.15
C GLU A 168 -10.02 10.09 -21.14
N ALA A 169 -9.06 9.16 -20.97
CA ALA A 169 -7.96 8.98 -21.93
C ALA A 169 -8.47 8.75 -23.36
N MET A 170 -9.52 7.94 -23.52
CA MET A 170 -10.16 7.70 -24.82
C MET A 170 -10.84 8.96 -25.37
N ALA A 171 -11.53 9.74 -24.53
CA ALA A 171 -12.18 10.99 -24.94
C ALA A 171 -11.16 12.02 -25.44
N TRP A 172 -10.04 12.19 -24.73
CA TRP A 172 -8.94 13.06 -25.17
C TRP A 172 -8.31 12.56 -26.48
N CYS A 173 -8.15 11.24 -26.66
CA CYS A 173 -7.67 10.70 -27.93
C CYS A 173 -8.65 10.97 -29.08
N GLU A 174 -9.96 10.85 -28.84
CA GLU A 174 -10.97 11.12 -29.86
C GLU A 174 -10.97 12.60 -30.27
N GLU A 175 -10.86 13.52 -29.31
CA GLU A 175 -10.73 14.96 -29.56
C GLU A 175 -9.51 15.26 -30.44
N GLY A 176 -8.34 14.72 -30.09
CA GLY A 176 -7.13 14.94 -30.87
C GLY A 176 -7.17 14.30 -32.27
N LEU A 177 -7.83 13.14 -32.41
CA LEU A 177 -8.02 12.48 -33.71
C LEU A 177 -9.02 13.21 -34.62
N ARG A 178 -9.91 14.05 -34.07
CA ARG A 178 -10.74 14.97 -34.88
C ARG A 178 -9.90 16.09 -35.49
N ILE A 179 -8.81 16.50 -34.84
CA ILE A 179 -7.87 17.51 -35.35
C ILE A 179 -6.91 16.87 -36.34
N ASP A 180 -6.26 15.77 -35.95
CA ASP A 180 -5.38 14.99 -36.81
C ASP A 180 -5.72 13.50 -36.73
N SER A 181 -6.47 13.04 -37.73
CA SER A 181 -6.92 11.64 -37.84
C SER A 181 -5.79 10.61 -37.96
N LYS A 182 -4.57 11.02 -38.32
CA LYS A 182 -3.43 10.12 -38.56
C LYS A 182 -2.37 10.19 -37.46
N GLU A 183 -2.62 10.92 -36.37
CA GLU A 183 -1.67 11.04 -35.27
C GLU A 183 -1.47 9.69 -34.56
N LYS A 184 -0.33 9.04 -34.86
CA LYS A 184 0.01 7.68 -34.42
C LYS A 184 -0.06 7.52 -32.91
N LYS A 185 0.42 8.51 -32.13
CA LYS A 185 0.44 8.42 -30.66
C LYS A 185 -0.96 8.34 -30.06
N LEU A 186 -1.93 9.05 -30.63
CA LEU A 186 -3.32 9.03 -30.15
C LEU A 186 -4.02 7.72 -30.49
N VAL A 187 -3.78 7.18 -31.69
CA VAL A 187 -4.31 5.87 -32.09
C VAL A 187 -3.79 4.77 -31.15
N GLU A 188 -2.47 4.75 -30.90
CA GLU A 188 -1.83 3.78 -29.98
C GLU A 188 -2.34 3.94 -28.54
N THR A 189 -2.44 5.18 -28.05
CA THR A 189 -2.92 5.49 -26.70
C THR A 189 -4.38 5.06 -26.52
N ARG A 190 -5.24 5.33 -27.51
CA ARG A 190 -6.65 4.92 -27.51
C ARG A 190 -6.78 3.40 -27.47
N ALA A 191 -6.05 2.68 -28.33
CA ALA A 191 -6.06 1.23 -28.36
C ALA A 191 -5.58 0.63 -27.03
N LYS A 192 -4.53 1.21 -26.44
CA LYS A 192 -4.01 0.80 -25.12
C LYS A 192 -5.03 1.06 -24.01
N ALA A 193 -5.67 2.24 -23.99
CA ALA A 193 -6.69 2.59 -23.00
C ALA A 193 -7.91 1.64 -23.09
N ASP A 194 -8.40 1.37 -24.29
CA ASP A 194 -9.54 0.47 -24.53
C ASP A 194 -9.24 -0.96 -24.11
N ARG A 195 -8.03 -1.47 -24.41
CA ARG A 195 -7.56 -2.79 -23.95
C ARG A 195 -7.52 -2.87 -22.41
N LEU A 196 -6.96 -1.87 -21.75
CA LEU A 196 -6.84 -1.84 -20.30
C LEU A 196 -8.20 -1.72 -19.61
N LYS A 197 -9.10 -0.88 -20.13
CA LYS A 197 -10.48 -0.75 -19.66
C LYS A 197 -11.22 -2.08 -19.72
N ARG A 198 -11.12 -2.83 -20.83
CA ARG A 198 -11.76 -4.15 -20.94
C ARG A 198 -11.16 -5.17 -19.96
N ALA A 199 -9.85 -5.11 -19.72
CA ALA A 199 -9.20 -5.97 -18.73
C ALA A 199 -9.72 -5.68 -17.32
N GLU A 200 -9.79 -4.40 -16.92
CA GLU A 200 -10.32 -3.97 -15.62
C GLU A 200 -11.78 -4.39 -15.44
N GLN A 201 -12.63 -4.20 -16.44
CA GLN A 201 -14.03 -4.63 -16.38
C GLN A 201 -14.18 -6.14 -16.25
N ARG A 202 -13.36 -6.93 -16.95
CA ARG A 202 -13.33 -8.38 -16.84
C ARG A 202 -12.90 -8.82 -15.44
N ASP A 203 -11.84 -8.22 -14.91
CA ASP A 203 -11.28 -8.58 -13.63
C ASP A 203 -12.24 -8.18 -12.49
N ALA A 204 -12.90 -7.02 -12.59
CA ALA A 204 -13.97 -6.59 -11.69
C ALA A 204 -15.19 -7.54 -11.74
N ARG A 205 -15.61 -7.97 -12.93
CA ARG A 205 -16.70 -8.96 -13.07
C ARG A 205 -16.33 -10.29 -12.42
N LYS A 206 -15.09 -10.75 -12.59
CA LYS A 206 -14.60 -11.99 -11.96
C LYS A 206 -14.54 -11.87 -10.44
N ALA A 207 -14.07 -10.74 -9.92
CA ALA A 207 -14.04 -10.44 -8.49
C ALA A 207 -15.45 -10.44 -7.90
N LYS A 208 -16.40 -9.71 -8.50
CA LYS A 208 -17.79 -9.66 -8.05
C LYS A 208 -18.49 -11.02 -8.08
N LEU A 209 -18.18 -11.86 -9.08
CA LEU A 209 -18.71 -13.23 -9.14
C LEU A 209 -18.14 -14.10 -8.02
N LYS A 210 -16.83 -14.01 -7.76
CA LYS A 210 -16.15 -14.74 -6.68
C LYS A 210 -16.70 -14.32 -5.31
N GLU A 211 -16.82 -13.03 -5.07
CA GLU A 211 -17.39 -12.47 -3.84
C GLU A 211 -18.84 -12.92 -3.63
N LYS A 212 -19.68 -12.86 -4.67
CA LYS A 212 -21.06 -13.35 -4.59
C LYS A 212 -21.12 -14.85 -4.28
N LYS A 213 -20.23 -15.66 -4.86
CA LYS A 213 -20.15 -17.09 -4.58
C LYS A 213 -19.74 -17.34 -3.12
N GLU A 214 -18.69 -16.68 -2.65
CA GLU A 214 -18.24 -16.78 -1.26
C GLU A 214 -19.33 -16.33 -0.27
N GLN A 215 -20.04 -15.25 -0.58
CA GLN A 215 -21.15 -14.77 0.22
C GLN A 215 -22.29 -15.80 0.29
N SER A 216 -22.69 -16.37 -0.86
CA SER A 216 -23.72 -17.42 -0.88
C SER A 216 -23.30 -18.68 -0.12
N GLN A 217 -22.02 -19.08 -0.20
CA GLN A 217 -21.50 -20.21 0.56
C GLN A 217 -21.50 -19.93 2.07
N LYS A 218 -21.13 -18.72 2.48
CA LYS A 218 -21.21 -18.28 3.89
C LYS A 218 -22.64 -18.29 4.40
N GLU A 219 -23.60 -17.79 3.64
CA GLU A 219 -25.02 -17.77 4.02
C GLU A 219 -25.59 -19.18 4.23
N VAL A 220 -25.27 -20.12 3.33
CA VAL A 220 -25.66 -21.53 3.45
C VAL A 220 -25.03 -22.16 4.70
N LEU A 221 -23.74 -21.94 4.92
CA LEU A 221 -23.01 -22.43 6.09
C LEU A 221 -23.60 -21.91 7.41
N LEU A 222 -23.92 -20.60 7.48
CA LEU A 222 -24.53 -20.00 8.68
C LEU A 222 -25.90 -20.57 8.96
N THR A 223 -26.69 -20.78 7.91
CA THR A 223 -28.01 -21.40 8.04
C THR A 223 -27.87 -22.80 8.63
N ALA A 224 -26.93 -23.60 8.12
CA ALA A 224 -26.66 -24.94 8.63
C ALA A 224 -26.20 -24.96 10.10
N ILE A 225 -25.36 -23.99 10.53
CA ILE A 225 -24.90 -23.84 11.92
C ILE A 225 -26.08 -23.45 12.84
N LYS A 226 -26.92 -22.51 12.39
CA LYS A 226 -28.11 -22.06 13.13
C LYS A 226 -29.15 -23.17 13.29
N GLU A 227 -29.43 -23.92 12.22
CA GLU A 227 -30.34 -25.08 12.25
C GLU A 227 -29.88 -26.14 13.26
N ARG A 228 -28.57 -26.28 13.43
CA ARG A 228 -27.96 -27.20 14.40
C ARG A 228 -27.88 -26.62 15.80
N ASN A 229 -28.38 -25.41 16.09
CA ASN A 229 -28.30 -24.74 17.39
C ASN A 229 -26.87 -24.59 17.95
N ILE A 230 -25.87 -24.51 17.07
CA ILE A 230 -24.47 -24.33 17.48
C ILE A 230 -24.23 -22.85 17.80
N LYS A 231 -23.66 -22.57 18.97
CA LYS A 231 -23.39 -21.21 19.43
C LYS A 231 -21.98 -20.79 19.02
N LEU A 232 -21.88 -19.65 18.34
CA LEU A 232 -20.60 -19.03 18.00
C LEU A 232 -20.31 -17.93 19.01
N PHE A 233 -19.08 -17.88 19.52
CA PHE A 233 -18.58 -16.78 20.33
C PHE A 233 -18.10 -15.66 19.41
N LEU A 234 -18.65 -14.46 19.59
CA LEU A 234 -18.21 -13.24 18.93
C LEU A 234 -17.27 -12.54 19.89
N GLU A 235 -15.97 -12.49 19.57
CA GLU A 235 -15.11 -11.46 20.16
C GLU A 235 -15.56 -10.13 19.56
N ALA A 236 -16.10 -9.25 20.41
CA ALA A 236 -16.33 -7.87 20.04
C ALA A 236 -14.96 -7.25 19.72
N SER A 237 -14.68 -7.07 18.43
CA SER A 237 -13.57 -6.21 18.01
C SER A 237 -13.80 -4.82 18.59
N LYS A 238 -12.78 -4.26 19.26
CA LYS A 238 -12.81 -2.93 19.89
C LYS A 238 -12.88 -1.76 18.90
N GLU A 239 -13.41 -1.96 17.69
CA GLU A 239 -13.37 -0.97 16.59
C GLU A 239 -14.73 -0.65 15.95
N GLU A 240 -15.87 -1.09 16.52
CA GLU A 240 -17.20 -0.74 15.96
C GLU A 240 -18.09 -0.03 16.99
N ASP A 241 -17.65 1.13 17.47
CA ASP A 241 -18.57 2.18 17.93
C ASP A 241 -18.89 3.07 16.71
N GLU A 242 -19.94 2.72 15.95
CA GLU A 242 -20.81 3.64 15.15
C GLU A 242 -21.61 2.92 14.04
N ILE A 243 -22.34 1.83 14.32
CA ILE A 243 -23.47 1.44 13.45
C ILE A 243 -24.68 0.99 14.27
N SER A 244 -25.69 1.85 14.26
CA SER A 244 -27.13 1.60 14.36
C SER A 244 -27.61 0.32 15.07
N ASP A 245 -28.26 0.55 16.21
CA ASP A 245 -29.13 -0.35 16.96
C ASP A 245 -30.22 -0.99 16.07
N GLY A 246 -30.11 -2.29 15.80
CA GLY A 246 -31.06 -3.02 14.96
C GLY A 246 -30.62 -4.43 14.59
N LEU A 247 -30.75 -5.36 15.54
CA LEU A 247 -30.32 -6.77 15.50
C LEU A 247 -28.80 -6.90 15.60
N ALA A 248 -28.34 -7.53 16.69
CA ALA A 248 -26.97 -8.01 16.84
C ALA A 248 -26.59 -8.88 15.63
N GLU A 249 -26.02 -8.22 14.63
CA GLU A 249 -25.46 -8.80 13.44
C GLU A 249 -24.37 -9.74 13.95
N MET A 250 -24.58 -11.06 13.80
CA MET A 250 -23.58 -12.07 14.16
C MET A 250 -22.36 -11.81 13.28
N SER A 251 -21.48 -10.93 13.72
CA SER A 251 -20.43 -10.38 12.87
C SER A 251 -19.47 -11.51 12.48
N LEU A 252 -19.40 -11.73 11.17
CA LEU A 252 -18.86 -12.92 10.51
C LEU A 252 -17.33 -13.07 10.63
N ASN A 253 -16.68 -12.11 11.27
CA ASN A 253 -15.24 -12.04 11.41
C ASN A 253 -14.67 -13.24 12.17
N GLY A 254 -15.44 -13.84 13.08
CA GLY A 254 -15.00 -15.01 13.87
C GLY A 254 -14.95 -16.34 13.10
N LEU A 255 -15.65 -16.50 11.97
CA LEU A 255 -15.54 -17.70 11.11
C LEU A 255 -14.53 -17.50 9.98
N SER A 256 -14.19 -16.24 9.68
CA SER A 256 -13.29 -15.86 8.60
C SER A 256 -11.89 -15.50 9.07
N SER A 257 -11.67 -15.28 10.38
CA SER A 257 -10.33 -15.09 10.93
C SER A 257 -9.46 -16.27 10.51
N ASP A 258 -8.23 -15.97 10.12
CA ASP A 258 -7.25 -16.99 9.78
C ASP A 258 -7.09 -17.89 11.01
N SER A 259 -7.73 -19.06 11.00
CA SER A 259 -7.37 -20.14 11.89
C SER A 259 -5.86 -20.34 11.74
N THR A 260 -5.17 -20.70 12.81
CA THR A 260 -3.69 -20.84 12.84
C THR A 260 -3.13 -21.72 11.71
N MET A 261 -3.98 -22.52 11.05
CA MET A 261 -3.65 -23.43 9.94
C MET A 261 -4.44 -23.17 8.64
N GLY A 262 -5.21 -22.08 8.54
CA GLY A 262 -5.93 -21.68 7.31
C GLY A 262 -7.12 -22.56 6.90
N THR A 263 -7.51 -23.54 7.71
CA THR A 263 -8.67 -24.41 7.44
C THR A 263 -9.92 -23.87 8.13
N LYS A 264 -11.06 -23.88 7.43
CA LYS A 264 -12.34 -23.30 7.88
C LYS A 264 -13.42 -24.37 7.88
N VAL A 265 -14.45 -24.18 8.70
CA VAL A 265 -15.64 -25.05 8.69
C VAL A 265 -16.31 -24.99 7.32
N TYR A 266 -16.72 -26.15 6.79
CA TYR A 266 -17.40 -26.26 5.50
C TYR A 266 -18.47 -27.35 5.54
N LEU A 267 -19.37 -27.31 4.55
CA LEU A 267 -20.39 -28.33 4.32
C LEU A 267 -19.90 -29.32 3.28
N ASP A 268 -20.09 -30.61 3.53
CA ASP A 268 -19.89 -31.66 2.53
C ASP A 268 -21.08 -31.76 1.56
N ASP A 269 -20.97 -32.67 0.57
CA ASP A 269 -22.01 -32.90 -0.44
C ASP A 269 -23.33 -33.45 0.17
N ASN A 270 -23.27 -34.00 1.37
CA ASN A 270 -24.44 -34.51 2.11
C ASN A 270 -25.08 -33.44 3.01
N GLY A 271 -24.50 -32.24 3.07
CA GLY A 271 -24.95 -31.16 3.93
C GLY A 271 -24.51 -31.28 5.38
N ASN A 272 -23.50 -32.10 5.69
CA ASN A 272 -22.91 -32.21 7.03
C ASN A 272 -21.75 -31.23 7.22
N LEU A 273 -21.63 -30.70 8.44
CA LEU A 273 -20.55 -29.80 8.82
C LEU A 273 -19.26 -30.57 9.12
N ASN A 274 -18.15 -30.07 8.58
CA ASN A 274 -16.80 -30.51 8.90
C ASN A 274 -16.04 -29.36 9.56
N TRP A 275 -15.63 -29.56 10.81
CA TRP A 275 -15.01 -28.52 11.63
C TRP A 275 -13.50 -28.70 11.74
N PRO A 276 -12.70 -27.64 11.67
CA PRO A 276 -11.35 -27.68 12.20
C PRO A 276 -11.43 -27.78 13.73
N VAL A 277 -10.78 -28.77 14.34
CA VAL A 277 -10.86 -29.02 15.79
C VAL A 277 -9.46 -29.04 16.40
N LEU A 278 -9.33 -28.44 17.59
CA LEU A 278 -8.10 -28.44 18.38
C LEU A 278 -8.25 -29.37 19.59
N PHE A 279 -7.30 -30.28 19.75
CA PHE A 279 -7.07 -30.99 21.01
C PHE A 279 -5.90 -30.36 21.74
N LEU A 280 -6.11 -30.03 23.00
CA LEU A 280 -5.17 -29.34 23.85
C LEU A 280 -4.70 -30.29 24.96
N TYR A 281 -3.39 -30.45 25.09
CA TYR A 281 -2.74 -31.29 26.11
C TYR A 281 -2.00 -30.40 27.12
N PRO A 282 -2.73 -29.82 28.10
CA PRO A 282 -2.17 -28.81 29.00
C PRO A 282 -1.00 -29.32 29.85
N GLU A 283 -0.92 -30.63 30.11
CA GLU A 283 0.17 -31.25 30.89
C GLU A 283 1.55 -31.05 30.24
N TYR A 284 1.60 -31.08 28.91
CA TYR A 284 2.83 -30.97 28.13
C TYR A 284 2.88 -29.72 27.25
N GLY A 285 1.87 -28.85 27.34
CA GLY A 285 1.73 -27.66 26.49
C GLY A 285 1.67 -28.00 25.00
N GLN A 286 1.15 -29.19 24.65
CA GLN A 286 1.05 -29.66 23.28
C GLN A 286 -0.36 -29.44 22.72
N THR A 287 -0.48 -29.41 21.40
CA THR A 287 -1.76 -29.30 20.70
C THR A 287 -1.76 -30.13 19.44
N ASP A 288 -2.87 -30.82 19.17
CA ASP A 288 -3.12 -31.45 17.87
C ASP A 288 -4.24 -30.71 17.13
N PHE A 289 -4.07 -30.59 15.82
CA PHE A 289 -5.02 -29.95 14.92
C PHE A 289 -5.63 -30.97 13.96
N ILE A 290 -6.94 -31.10 14.00
CA ILE A 290 -7.73 -31.91 13.08
C ILE A 290 -8.34 -30.96 12.06
N SER A 291 -7.93 -31.04 10.79
CA SER A 291 -8.36 -30.11 9.74
C SER A 291 -9.85 -30.26 9.38
N ALA A 292 -10.37 -31.49 9.41
CA ALA A 292 -11.76 -31.79 9.07
C ALA A 292 -12.32 -32.88 10.00
N PHE A 293 -12.97 -32.46 11.07
CA PHE A 293 -13.72 -33.31 11.99
C PHE A 293 -15.19 -33.32 11.55
N HIS A 294 -15.65 -34.44 11.00
CA HIS A 294 -17.04 -34.61 10.57
C HIS A 294 -17.97 -34.57 11.79
N GLU A 295 -19.06 -33.80 11.73
CA GLU A 295 -19.90 -33.53 12.90
C GLU A 295 -20.55 -34.77 13.54
N ASP A 296 -20.80 -35.83 12.75
CA ASP A 296 -21.34 -37.09 13.25
C ASP A 296 -20.26 -38.12 13.64
N SER A 297 -18.98 -37.79 13.50
CA SER A 297 -17.89 -38.64 14.01
C SER A 297 -17.83 -38.57 15.53
N ARG A 298 -17.48 -39.69 16.16
CA ARG A 298 -17.27 -39.76 17.61
C ARG A 298 -15.85 -39.35 17.98
N PHE A 299 -15.69 -38.80 19.17
CA PHE A 299 -14.35 -38.45 19.68
C PHE A 299 -13.45 -39.68 19.81
N ILE A 300 -14.01 -40.81 20.24
CA ILE A 300 -13.24 -42.06 20.42
C ILE A 300 -12.61 -42.55 19.11
N ASP A 301 -13.30 -42.40 17.97
CA ASP A 301 -12.79 -42.84 16.67
C ASP A 301 -11.54 -42.04 16.27
N HIS A 302 -11.53 -40.73 16.53
CA HIS A 302 -10.36 -39.88 16.30
C HIS A 302 -9.23 -40.18 17.29
N ILE A 303 -9.54 -40.32 18.58
CA ILE A 303 -8.56 -40.60 19.62
C ILE A 303 -7.85 -41.94 19.39
N GLN A 304 -8.59 -42.98 18.99
CA GLN A 304 -8.00 -44.28 18.68
C GLN A 304 -6.99 -44.21 17.54
N VAL A 305 -7.26 -43.40 16.51
CA VAL A 305 -6.33 -43.21 15.38
C VAL A 305 -5.13 -42.35 15.80
N MET A 306 -5.36 -41.23 16.50
CA MET A 306 -4.30 -40.30 16.90
C MET A 306 -3.31 -40.93 17.89
N PHE A 307 -3.80 -41.75 18.81
CA PHE A 307 -3.00 -42.43 19.85
C PHE A 307 -2.81 -43.92 19.57
N ALA A 308 -2.92 -44.34 18.30
CA ALA A 308 -2.54 -45.69 17.87
C ALA A 308 -1.03 -45.92 18.11
N GLU A 309 -0.23 -44.90 17.87
CA GLU A 309 1.18 -44.81 18.29
C GLU A 309 1.30 -43.76 19.39
N LEU A 310 2.05 -44.07 20.45
CA LEU A 310 2.23 -43.14 21.55
C LEU A 310 3.08 -41.94 21.09
N PRO A 311 2.66 -40.70 21.40
CA PRO A 311 3.39 -39.53 20.97
C PRO A 311 4.76 -39.43 21.64
N PRO A 312 5.77 -38.85 20.97
CA PRO A 312 7.14 -38.81 21.46
C PRO A 312 7.31 -37.97 22.75
N TRP A 313 6.39 -37.04 23.01
CA TRP A 313 6.38 -36.22 24.22
C TRP A 313 5.79 -36.94 25.44
N ASP A 314 5.11 -38.09 25.26
CA ASP A 314 4.57 -38.90 26.35
C ASP A 314 5.64 -39.86 26.91
N SER A 315 6.63 -39.29 27.58
CA SER A 315 7.73 -40.03 28.21
C SER A 315 7.25 -41.08 29.23
N GLU A 316 6.10 -40.85 29.85
CA GLU A 316 5.48 -41.73 30.86
C GLU A 316 4.56 -42.80 30.24
N ARG A 317 4.32 -42.74 28.92
CA ARG A 317 3.46 -43.67 28.17
C ARG A 317 2.05 -43.81 28.77
N LYS A 318 1.46 -42.69 29.16
CA LYS A 318 0.15 -42.64 29.84
C LYS A 318 -1.02 -42.22 28.95
N TYR A 319 -0.76 -41.69 27.74
CA TYR A 319 -1.79 -41.23 26.79
C TYR A 319 -2.38 -42.38 25.95
N HIS A 320 -2.90 -43.40 26.62
CA HIS A 320 -3.65 -44.48 25.97
C HIS A 320 -5.13 -44.10 25.79
N PRO A 321 -5.79 -44.42 24.67
CA PRO A 321 -7.19 -44.09 24.42
C PRO A 321 -8.17 -44.44 25.57
N SER A 322 -7.94 -45.55 26.28
CA SER A 322 -8.78 -45.99 27.42
C SER A 322 -8.62 -45.12 28.67
N ASN A 323 -7.53 -44.36 28.77
CA ASN A 323 -7.16 -43.56 29.93
C ASN A 323 -7.37 -42.06 29.70
N LEU A 324 -7.74 -41.65 28.49
CA LEU A 324 -7.98 -40.25 28.16
C LEU A 324 -9.40 -39.82 28.51
N GLU A 325 -9.51 -38.63 29.09
CA GLU A 325 -10.77 -37.95 29.36
C GLU A 325 -10.75 -36.61 28.62
N LEU A 326 -11.85 -36.29 27.93
CA LEU A 326 -11.99 -35.01 27.22
C LEU A 326 -12.87 -34.05 27.99
N TYR A 327 -12.54 -32.77 27.88
CA TYR A 327 -13.24 -31.68 28.54
C TYR A 327 -13.39 -30.47 27.62
N PHE A 328 -14.39 -29.64 27.90
CA PHE A 328 -14.37 -28.24 27.47
C PHE A 328 -14.60 -27.32 28.68
N GLU A 329 -14.16 -26.08 28.54
CA GLU A 329 -14.28 -25.05 29.56
C GLU A 329 -15.38 -24.05 29.19
N ASP A 330 -16.23 -23.77 30.17
CA ASP A 330 -17.19 -22.68 30.14
C ASP A 330 -16.57 -21.46 30.84
N GLU A 331 -15.85 -20.66 30.06
CA GLU A 331 -15.09 -19.50 30.59
C GLU A 331 -15.96 -18.47 31.31
N ALA A 332 -17.26 -18.35 30.95
CA ALA A 332 -18.15 -17.40 31.61
C ALA A 332 -18.44 -17.77 33.07
N ARG A 333 -18.24 -19.03 33.45
CA ARG A 333 -18.50 -19.55 34.80
C ARG A 333 -17.30 -20.22 35.46
N GLU A 334 -16.19 -20.35 34.73
CA GLU A 334 -15.01 -21.10 35.15
C GLU A 334 -15.37 -22.57 35.53
N GLU A 335 -16.35 -23.13 34.82
CA GLU A 335 -16.85 -24.51 35.00
C GLU A 335 -16.31 -25.42 33.88
N MET A 336 -16.00 -26.67 34.22
CA MET A 336 -15.47 -27.66 33.29
C MET A 336 -16.54 -28.71 33.00
N PHE A 337 -16.61 -29.18 31.74
CA PHE A 337 -17.56 -30.20 31.32
C PHE A 337 -16.81 -31.40 30.74
N GLN A 338 -16.89 -32.53 31.43
CA GLN A 338 -16.37 -33.81 30.98
C GLN A 338 -17.26 -34.39 29.88
N LEU A 339 -16.64 -34.76 28.76
CA LEU A 339 -17.30 -35.37 27.61
C LEU A 339 -17.29 -36.90 27.71
N ASN A 340 -18.32 -37.54 27.16
CA ASN A 340 -18.26 -38.96 26.85
C ASN A 340 -17.57 -39.14 25.48
N PRO A 341 -16.47 -39.90 25.37
CA PRO A 341 -15.79 -40.12 24.08
C PRO A 341 -16.68 -40.73 22.99
N GLU A 342 -17.77 -41.41 23.37
CA GLU A 342 -18.78 -41.94 22.44
C GLU A 342 -19.71 -40.86 21.85
N ASN A 343 -19.71 -39.64 22.40
CA ASN A 343 -20.49 -38.56 21.82
C ASN A 343 -19.93 -38.16 20.45
N THR A 344 -20.81 -37.66 19.59
CA THR A 344 -20.39 -37.02 18.34
C THR A 344 -20.02 -35.57 18.57
N LEU A 345 -19.26 -34.98 17.65
CA LEU A 345 -18.95 -33.56 17.70
C LEU A 345 -20.23 -32.71 17.72
N ARG A 346 -21.23 -33.04 16.88
CA ARG A 346 -22.52 -32.36 16.81
C ARG A 346 -23.21 -32.29 18.18
N GLN A 347 -23.25 -33.39 18.92
CA GLN A 347 -23.87 -33.46 20.25
C GLN A 347 -23.20 -32.49 21.24
N VAL A 348 -21.87 -32.39 21.19
CA VAL A 348 -21.11 -31.50 22.08
C VAL A 348 -21.29 -30.03 21.69
N LEU A 349 -21.21 -29.71 20.38
CA LEU A 349 -21.40 -28.34 19.89
C LEU A 349 -22.82 -27.80 20.10
N GLN A 350 -23.81 -28.69 20.22
CA GLN A 350 -25.20 -28.36 20.56
C GLN A 350 -25.42 -28.04 22.04
N HIS A 351 -24.44 -28.31 22.90
CA HIS A 351 -24.59 -28.09 24.32
C HIS A 351 -24.76 -26.60 24.64
N GLN A 352 -25.69 -26.28 25.56
CA GLN A 352 -26.05 -24.88 25.86
C GLN A 352 -24.90 -24.04 26.42
N ARG A 353 -23.88 -24.68 26.99
CA ARG A 353 -22.70 -24.02 27.56
C ARG A 353 -21.47 -24.09 26.66
N TYR A 354 -21.56 -24.72 25.49
CA TYR A 354 -20.46 -24.73 24.52
C TYR A 354 -20.60 -23.54 23.58
N PHE A 355 -19.50 -22.82 23.36
CA PHE A 355 -19.42 -21.73 22.41
C PHE A 355 -18.17 -21.93 21.55
N VAL A 356 -18.36 -22.02 20.23
CA VAL A 356 -17.25 -22.15 19.28
C VAL A 356 -16.56 -20.80 19.14
N LYS A 357 -15.25 -20.76 19.39
CA LYS A 357 -14.44 -19.53 19.27
C LYS A 357 -13.64 -19.56 17.98
N ALA A 358 -13.54 -18.41 17.31
CA ALA A 358 -12.76 -18.26 16.09
C ALA A 358 -13.00 -19.40 15.06
N GLY A 359 -14.24 -19.89 14.98
CA GLY A 359 -14.64 -21.00 14.09
C GLY A 359 -13.97 -22.35 14.34
N THR A 360 -13.26 -22.53 15.46
CA THR A 360 -12.45 -23.72 15.76
C THR A 360 -12.80 -24.27 17.14
N PRO A 361 -13.63 -25.32 17.24
CA PRO A 361 -13.86 -26.01 18.51
C PRO A 361 -12.56 -26.51 19.13
N ALA A 362 -12.40 -26.26 20.44
CA ALA A 362 -11.24 -26.72 21.20
C ALA A 362 -11.70 -27.64 22.35
N PHE A 363 -10.93 -28.69 22.60
CA PHE A 363 -11.17 -29.66 23.65
C PHE A 363 -9.88 -29.97 24.40
N LEU A 364 -9.96 -30.03 25.72
CA LEU A 364 -8.86 -30.42 26.59
C LEU A 364 -8.83 -31.92 26.72
N VAL A 365 -7.65 -32.51 26.57
CA VAL A 365 -7.44 -33.97 26.71
C VAL A 365 -6.48 -34.19 27.87
N LEU A 366 -6.93 -34.91 28.89
CA LEU A 366 -6.14 -35.21 30.09
C LEU A 366 -6.16 -36.71 30.41
N VAL A 367 -5.12 -37.17 31.08
CA VAL A 367 -5.06 -38.56 31.58
C VAL A 367 -5.87 -38.67 32.88
N LYS A 368 -6.76 -39.66 32.89
CA LYS A 368 -7.63 -40.03 34.01
C LYS A 368 -6.81 -40.26 35.29
N HIS A 369 -7.20 -39.58 36.36
CA HIS A 369 -6.60 -39.68 37.70
C HIS A 369 -5.09 -39.36 37.80
N SER A 370 -4.48 -38.75 36.78
CA SER A 370 -3.09 -38.28 36.85
C SER A 370 -2.88 -37.20 37.93
N PRO A 371 -1.66 -37.05 38.48
CA PRO A 371 -1.35 -35.96 39.39
C PRO A 371 -1.62 -34.58 38.78
N PHE A 372 -1.31 -34.43 37.49
CA PHE A 372 -1.58 -33.21 36.75
C PHE A 372 -3.07 -32.91 36.67
N SER A 373 -3.93 -33.86 36.28
CA SER A 373 -5.37 -33.59 36.17
C SER A 373 -5.98 -33.21 37.51
N LYS A 374 -5.57 -33.84 38.62
CA LYS A 374 -6.01 -33.46 39.97
C LYS A 374 -5.66 -32.01 40.32
N ASN A 375 -4.45 -31.57 39.99
CA ASN A 375 -4.00 -30.20 40.22
C ASN A 375 -4.69 -29.21 39.28
N TYR A 376 -4.86 -29.58 38.01
CA TYR A 376 -5.49 -28.74 36.98
C TYR A 376 -6.96 -28.42 37.30
N PHE A 377 -7.68 -29.38 37.89
CA PHE A 377 -9.07 -29.20 38.33
C PHE A 377 -9.21 -28.69 39.76
N PHE A 378 -8.11 -28.40 40.48
CA PHE A 378 -8.19 -27.93 41.85
C PHE A 378 -8.92 -26.59 41.93
N GLY A 379 -10.06 -26.56 42.64
CA GLY A 379 -10.91 -25.37 42.76
C GLY A 379 -11.92 -25.17 41.62
N LYS A 380 -11.88 -25.97 40.54
CA LYS A 380 -12.85 -25.91 39.43
C LYS A 380 -14.00 -26.89 39.66
N LYS A 381 -15.23 -26.49 39.28
CA LYS A 381 -16.38 -27.41 39.25
C LYS A 381 -16.36 -28.20 37.95
N VAL A 382 -16.43 -29.53 38.06
CA VAL A 382 -16.47 -30.44 36.91
C VAL A 382 -17.86 -31.06 36.82
N HIS A 383 -18.53 -30.85 35.70
CA HIS A 383 -19.82 -31.42 35.35
C HIS A 383 -19.62 -32.54 34.33
N ARG A 384 -20.47 -33.56 34.36
CA ARG A 384 -20.47 -34.59 33.31
C ARG A 384 -21.53 -34.26 32.29
N LEU A 385 -21.14 -34.17 31.02
CA LEU A 385 -22.07 -34.06 29.90
C LEU A 385 -22.90 -35.35 29.87
N LYS A 386 -24.22 -35.20 29.87
CA LYS A 386 -25.16 -36.34 29.82
C LYS A 386 -25.41 -36.78 28.39
#